data_AF-A0A836TMT3-F1
#
_entry.id   AF-A0A836TMT3-F1
#
_cell.length_a   1.000
_cell.length_b   1.000
_cell.length_c   1.000
_cell.angle_alpha   90.00
_cell.angle_beta   90.00
_cell.angle_gamma   90.00
#
_symmetry.space_group_name_H-M   'P 1'
#
loop_
_entity.id
_entity.type
_entity.pdbx_description
1 polymer ?
#
loop_
_entity_poly.entity_id
_entity_poly.type
_entity_poly.pdbx_seq_one_letter_code
_entity_poly.pdbx_strand_id
1 'polypeptide(L)'
;MATMADWESSALFDDRDRLVLRYTEVLTRDNKVDGALYAELEARFPKKELVKLSVAAGLVGFVNRMHATFHTDLDQSTADEVGDAGFCRIGR
;
A
#
# COMPACT_ATOMS: atom_id res chain seq x y z
N MET A 1 -15.12 -1.07 -13.37
CA MET A 1 -14.20 -1.99 -12.67
C MET A 1 -13.88 -1.35 -11.35
N ALA A 2 -14.15 -2.01 -10.22
CA ALA A 2 -13.83 -1.44 -8.91
C ALA A 2 -12.31 -1.24 -8.83
N THR A 3 -11.89 0.01 -8.82
CA THR A 3 -10.48 0.41 -8.83
C THR A 3 -9.91 0.32 -7.42
N MET A 4 -8.59 0.10 -7.29
CA MET A 4 -7.89 0.26 -6.01
C MET A 4 -8.17 1.63 -5.34
N ALA A 5 -8.64 2.62 -6.10
CA ALA A 5 -9.07 3.92 -5.59
C ALA A 5 -10.26 3.86 -4.61
N ASP A 6 -11.18 2.89 -4.76
CA ASP A 6 -12.42 2.79 -3.97
C ASP A 6 -12.46 1.52 -3.12
N TRP A 7 -11.28 1.04 -2.70
CA TRP A 7 -11.11 -0.25 -2.06
C TRP A 7 -11.96 -0.43 -0.79
N GLU A 8 -12.23 0.65 -0.05
CA GLU A 8 -13.06 0.63 1.16
C GLU A 8 -14.50 0.20 0.89
N SER A 9 -15.05 0.56 -0.28
CA SER A 9 -16.44 0.28 -0.65
C SER A 9 -16.58 -0.92 -1.59
N SER A 10 -15.47 -1.39 -2.16
CA SER A 10 -15.44 -2.47 -3.15
C SER A 10 -15.81 -3.83 -2.54
N ALA A 11 -16.74 -4.53 -3.21
CA ALA A 11 -17.12 -5.91 -2.86
C ALA A 11 -16.03 -6.95 -3.19
N LEU A 12 -14.92 -6.55 -3.84
CA LEU A 12 -13.82 -7.45 -4.18
C LEU A 12 -12.89 -7.73 -2.98
N PHE A 13 -12.92 -6.89 -1.95
CA PHE A 13 -12.05 -6.99 -0.79
C PHE A 13 -12.88 -7.39 0.43
N ASP A 14 -12.49 -8.48 1.06
CA ASP A 14 -13.08 -8.89 2.33
C ASP A 14 -12.55 -8.04 3.50
N ASP A 15 -13.04 -8.30 4.72
CA ASP A 15 -12.62 -7.57 5.92
C ASP A 15 -11.12 -7.71 6.21
N ARG A 16 -10.50 -8.83 5.82
CA ARG A 16 -9.09 -9.09 6.02
C ARG A 16 -8.26 -8.26 5.03
N ASP A 17 -8.66 -8.22 3.77
CA ASP A 17 -8.03 -7.41 2.73
C ASP A 17 -8.12 -5.93 3.07
N ARG A 18 -9.31 -5.46 3.47
CA ARG A 18 -9.53 -4.07 3.89
C ARG A 18 -8.65 -3.66 5.07
N LEU A 19 -8.47 -4.54 6.05
CA LEU A 19 -7.56 -4.29 7.18
C LEU A 19 -6.11 -4.14 6.72
N VAL A 20 -5.65 -4.99 5.79
CA VAL A 20 -4.29 -4.93 5.21
C VAL A 20 -4.10 -3.66 4.40
N LEU A 21 -5.09 -3.26 3.59
CA LEU A 21 -5.05 -2.04 2.80
C LEU A 21 -4.98 -0.80 3.70
N ARG A 22 -5.85 -0.73 4.72
CA ARG A 22 -5.82 0.33 5.75
C ARG A 22 -4.46 0.41 6.44
N TYR A 23 -3.92 -0.74 6.86
CA TYR A 23 -2.60 -0.80 7.48
C TYR A 23 -1.50 -0.27 6.57
N THR A 24 -1.50 -0.70 5.30
CA THR A 24 -0.48 -0.31 4.33
C THR A 24 -0.56 1.18 4.02
N GLU A 25 -1.76 1.75 3.95
CA GLU A 25 -1.96 3.19 3.77
C GLU A 25 -1.41 4.00 4.96
N VAL A 26 -1.74 3.63 6.19
CA VAL A 26 -1.22 4.28 7.41
C VAL A 26 0.31 4.16 7.49
N LEU A 27 0.85 2.97 7.21
CA LEU A 27 2.29 2.75 7.25
C LEU A 27 3.04 3.57 6.19
N THR A 28 2.47 3.74 5.00
CA THR A 28 3.13 4.45 3.89
C THR A 28 2.99 5.97 3.97
N ARG A 29 1.86 6.48 4.47
CA ARG A 29 1.61 7.93 4.58
C ARG A 29 2.10 8.53 5.90
N ASP A 30 1.77 7.89 7.02
CA ASP A 30 1.99 8.45 8.35
C ASP A 30 3.17 7.79 9.08
N ASN A 31 3.55 6.58 8.64
CA ASN A 31 4.59 5.75 9.26
C ASN A 31 4.38 5.54 10.77
N LYS A 32 3.14 5.69 11.25
CA LYS A 32 2.75 5.59 12.65
C LYS A 32 1.48 4.77 12.77
N VAL A 33 1.66 3.48 13.04
CA VAL A 33 0.58 2.55 13.32
C VAL A 33 0.22 2.68 14.79
N ASP A 34 -1.03 3.05 15.09
CA ASP A 34 -1.49 3.16 16.47
C ASP A 34 -1.76 1.79 17.11
N GLY A 35 -1.94 1.79 18.44
CA GLY A 35 -2.15 0.56 19.20
C GLY A 35 -3.46 -0.15 18.86
N ALA A 36 -4.50 0.56 18.43
CA ALA A 36 -5.79 -0.02 18.08
C ALA A 36 -5.69 -0.81 16.76
N LEU A 37 -5.09 -0.20 15.74
CA LEU A 37 -4.81 -0.84 14.45
C LEU A 37 -3.85 -2.02 14.61
N TYR A 38 -2.80 -1.88 15.44
CA TYR A 38 -1.90 -2.99 15.73
C TYR A 38 -2.62 -4.16 16.43
N ALA A 39 -3.49 -3.89 17.41
CA ALA A 39 -4.26 -4.93 18.10
C ALA A 39 -5.22 -5.66 17.14
N GLU A 40 -5.90 -4.93 16.24
CA GLU A 40 -6.76 -5.54 15.22
C GLU A 40 -5.98 -6.44 14.24
N LEU A 41 -4.73 -6.06 13.93
CA LEU A 41 -3.83 -6.84 13.09
C LEU A 41 -3.34 -8.10 13.81
N GLU A 42 -2.87 -7.97 15.06
CA GLU A 42 -2.38 -9.10 15.85
C GLU A 42 -3.47 -10.12 16.16
N ALA A 43 -4.74 -9.69 16.25
CA ALA A 43 -5.89 -10.58 16.41
C ALA A 43 -6.15 -11.48 15.19
N ARG A 44 -5.73 -11.06 13.99
CA ARG A 44 -6.03 -11.76 12.72
C ARG A 44 -4.81 -12.36 12.04
N PHE A 45 -3.62 -11.84 12.32
CA PHE A 45 -2.37 -12.24 11.67
C PHE A 45 -1.32 -12.64 12.70
N PRO A 46 -0.64 -13.78 12.52
CA PRO A 46 0.51 -14.11 13.34
C PRO A 46 1.65 -13.11 13.09
N LYS A 47 2.47 -12.85 14.11
CA LYS A 47 3.59 -11.88 14.04
C LYS A 47 4.49 -12.06 12.82
N LYS A 48 4.76 -13.31 12.41
CA LYS A 48 5.56 -13.62 11.21
C LYS A 48 4.95 -13.06 9.91
N GLU A 49 3.63 -13.04 9.80
CA GLU A 49 2.93 -12.49 8.63
C GLU A 49 2.93 -10.96 8.66
N LEU A 50 2.76 -10.36 9.84
CA LEU A 50 2.89 -8.92 10.01
C LEU A 50 4.29 -8.41 9.64
N VAL A 51 5.35 -9.13 10.04
CA VAL A 51 6.72 -8.81 9.62
C VAL A 51 6.85 -8.85 8.09
N LYS A 52 6.34 -9.89 7.43
CA LYS A 52 6.36 -9.99 5.96
C LYS A 52 5.63 -8.83 5.30
N LEU A 53 4.46 -8.46 5.82
CA LEU A 53 3.66 -7.37 5.31
C LEU A 53 4.38 -6.02 5.45
N SER A 54 5.01 -5.76 6.60
CA SER A 54 5.84 -4.56 6.81
C SER A 54 7.03 -4.49 5.88
N VAL A 55 7.71 -5.62 5.66
CA VAL A 55 8.86 -5.68 4.73
C VAL A 55 8.42 -5.41 3.30
N ALA A 56 7.30 -5.99 2.85
CA ALA A 56 6.76 -5.75 1.52
C ALA A 56 6.41 -4.27 1.32
N ALA A 57 5.68 -3.65 2.25
CA ALA A 57 5.35 -2.23 2.20
C ALA A 57 6.61 -1.34 2.23
N GLY A 58 7.59 -1.69 3.06
CA GLY A 58 8.87 -1.00 3.15
C GLY A 58 9.68 -1.06 1.85
N LEU A 59 9.72 -2.22 1.19
CA LEU A 59 10.42 -2.42 -0.07
C LEU A 59 9.81 -1.58 -1.20
N VAL A 60 8.48 -1.58 -1.31
CA VAL A 60 7.78 -0.73 -2.29
C VAL A 60 8.04 0.75 -2.00
N GLY A 61 8.01 1.14 -0.72
CA GLY A 61 8.38 2.49 -0.31
C GLY A 61 9.83 2.86 -0.68
N PHE A 62 10.77 1.93 -0.61
CA PHE A 62 12.15 2.13 -1.05
C PHE A 62 12.23 2.33 -2.57
N VAL A 63 11.60 1.43 -3.34
CA VAL A 63 11.56 1.50 -4.82
C VAL A 63 10.97 2.84 -5.29
N ASN A 64 9.85 3.26 -4.70
CA ASN A 64 9.21 4.53 -5.05
C ASN A 64 10.12 5.73 -4.77
N ARG A 65 10.87 5.72 -3.65
CA ARG A 65 11.84 6.78 -3.33
C ARG A 65 13.00 6.80 -4.32
N MET A 66 13.49 5.64 -4.75
CA MET A 66 14.54 5.56 -5.77
C MET A 66 14.06 6.17 -7.09
N HIS A 67 12.92 5.73 -7.61
CA HIS A 67 12.38 6.27 -8.87
C HIS A 67 12.07 7.77 -8.79
N ALA A 68 11.52 8.25 -7.67
CA ALA A 68 11.28 9.67 -7.46
C ALA A 68 12.59 10.48 -7.41
N THR A 69 13.64 9.97 -6.74
CA THR A 69 14.93 10.66 -6.61
C THR A 69 15.64 10.79 -7.96
N PHE A 70 15.59 9.73 -8.78
CA PHE A 70 16.29 9.69 -10.06
C PHE A 70 15.42 10.11 -11.24
N HIS A 71 14.20 10.61 -10.99
CA HIS A 71 13.24 10.99 -12.03
C HIS A 71 13.10 9.91 -13.11
N THR A 72 12.95 8.65 -12.68
CA THR A 72 12.83 7.53 -13.62
C THR A 72 11.51 7.64 -14.38
N ASP A 73 11.59 7.73 -15.70
CA ASP A 73 10.42 7.69 -16.58
C ASP A 73 9.82 6.29 -16.64
N LEU A 74 8.51 6.21 -16.87
CA LEU A 74 7.85 4.95 -17.18
C LEU A 74 8.28 4.50 -18.58
N ASP A 75 8.58 3.21 -18.72
CA ASP A 75 8.71 2.61 -20.04
C ASP A 75 7.33 2.51 -20.73
N GLN A 76 7.33 2.37 -22.06
CA GLN A 76 6.09 2.36 -22.84
C GLN A 76 5.13 1.24 -22.41
N SER A 77 5.65 0.06 -22.07
CA SER A 77 4.79 -1.06 -21.68
C SER A 77 4.08 -0.79 -20.36
N THR A 78 4.78 -0.21 -19.38
CA THR A 78 4.17 0.22 -18.13
C THR A 78 3.16 1.34 -18.36
N ALA A 79 3.46 2.32 -19.21
CA ALA A 79 2.57 3.43 -19.53
C ALA A 79 1.24 2.94 -20.16
N ASP A 80 1.31 1.97 -21.07
CA ASP A 80 0.14 1.39 -21.73
C ASP A 80 -0.76 0.62 -20.75
N GLU A 81 -0.17 -0.05 -19.75
CA GLU A 81 -0.91 -0.82 -18.75
C GLU A 81 -1.58 0.07 -17.69
N VAL A 82 -0.87 1.09 -17.19
CA VAL A 82 -1.39 1.93 -16.09
C VAL A 82 -2.31 3.04 -16.56
N GLY A 83 -2.17 3.48 -17.82
CA GLY A 83 -2.96 4.58 -18.40
C GLY A 83 -2.96 5.82 -17.49
N ASP A 84 -4.16 6.35 -17.20
CA ASP A 84 -4.37 7.53 -16.36
C ASP A 84 -4.55 7.20 -14.85
N ALA A 85 -4.12 6.03 -14.40
CA ALA A 85 -4.25 5.64 -12.99
C ALA A 85 -3.57 6.67 -12.05
N GLY A 86 -4.29 7.10 -11.02
CA GLY A 86 -3.75 8.00 -10.01
C GLY A 86 -2.58 7.36 -9.26
N PHE A 87 -1.48 8.10 -9.09
CA PHE A 87 -0.31 7.64 -8.33
C PHE A 87 -0.30 8.18 -6.91
N CYS A 88 0.31 7.43 -5.99
CA CYS A 88 0.51 7.89 -4.62
C CYS A 88 1.66 8.92 -4.58
N ARG A 89 1.35 10.17 -4.24
CA ARG A 89 2.37 11.20 -3.96
C ARG A 89 3.04 10.89 -2.62
N ILE A 90 4.23 10.32 -2.65
CA ILE A 90 5.08 10.15 -1.46
C ILE A 90 5.71 11.50 -1.15
N GLY A 91 5.39 12.05 0.03
CA GLY A 91 5.84 13.39 0.44
C GLY A 91 4.95 14.48 -0.14
N ARG A 92 4.22 15.18 0.73
CA ARG A 92 3.65 16.49 0.43
C ARG A 92 4.67 17.55 0.83
#